data_AF-H8H2Z6-F1
#
_entry.id   AF-H8H2Z6-F1
#
_cell.length_a   1.000
_cell.length_b   1.000
_cell.length_c   1.000
_cell.angle_alpha   90.00
_cell.angle_beta   90.00
_cell.angle_gamma   90.00
#
_symmetry.space_group_name_H-M   'P 1'
#
loop_
_entity.id
_entity.type
_entity.pdbx_description
1 polymer ?
#
loop_
_entity_poly.entity_id
_entity_poly.type
_entity_poly.pdbx_seq_one_letter_code
_entity_poly.pdbx_strand_id
1 'polypeptide(L)' 'MPSFAAYTVSELIAQLQVYYAQWVEQRVTLEDELARGSLADYLGCHPEVLSEVWSVWETELALTGEDMDAVGAWLHFFFW' A
#
# COMPACT_ATOMS: atom_id res chain seq x y z
N MET A 1 2.47 6.52 15.62
CA MET A 1 2.22 6.22 14.20
C MET A 1 1.96 7.54 13.47
N PRO A 2 2.51 7.73 12.26
CA PRO A 2 2.27 8.93 11.47
C PRO A 2 0.77 9.06 11.15
N SER A 3 0.29 10.31 11.05
CA SER A 3 -1.08 10.58 10.60
C SER A 3 -1.09 10.60 9.07
N PHE A 4 -1.64 9.54 8.45
CA PHE A 4 -1.79 9.45 6.99
C PHE A 4 -2.79 10.47 6.43
N ALA A 5 -3.63 11.08 7.28
CA ALA A 5 -4.57 12.12 6.89
C ALA A 5 -3.90 13.41 6.38
N ALA A 6 -2.61 13.61 6.68
CA ALA A 6 -1.83 14.74 6.17
C ALA A 6 -1.08 14.42 4.87
N TYR A 7 -1.10 13.16 4.42
CA TYR A 7 -0.32 12.71 3.27
C TYR A 7 -1.10 12.96 1.99
N THR A 8 -0.38 13.38 0.96
CA THR A 8 -0.86 13.39 -0.42
C THR A 8 -0.95 11.98 -0.98
N VAL A 9 -1.72 11.80 -2.05
CA VAL A 9 -1.82 10.53 -2.79
C VAL A 9 -0.44 10.01 -3.21
N SER A 10 0.44 10.87 -3.71
CA SER A 10 1.81 10.48 -4.10
C SER A 10 2.66 10.03 -2.91
N GLU A 11 2.50 10.62 -1.73
CA GLU A 11 3.20 10.18 -0.52
C GLU A 11 2.67 8.82 -0.03
N LEU A 12 1.35 8.59 -0.12
CA LEU A 12 0.75 7.29 0.20
C LEU A 12 1.26 6.19 -0.74
N ILE A 13 1.31 6.47 -2.05
CA ILE A 13 1.87 5.56 -3.06
C ILE A 13 3.34 5.25 -2.76
N ALA A 14 4.15 6.27 -2.46
CA ALA A 14 5.57 6.08 -2.16
C ALA A 14 5.77 5.15 -0.94
N GLN A 15 4.95 5.28 0.10
CA GLN A 15 4.99 4.36 1.25
C GLN A 15 4.59 2.94 0.85
N LEU A 16 3.51 2.77 0.07
CA LEU A 16 3.09 1.45 -0.42
C LEU A 16 4.17 0.77 -1.25
N GLN A 17 4.82 1.51 -2.15
CA GLN A 17 5.92 1.00 -2.96
C GLN A 17 7.10 0.54 -2.10
N VAL A 18 7.47 1.29 -1.05
CA VAL A 18 8.53 0.90 -0.12
C VAL A 18 8.17 -0.40 0.60
N TYR A 19 6.98 -0.49 1.18
CA TYR A 19 6.54 -1.70 1.88
C TYR A 19 6.43 -2.89 0.93
N TYR A 20 5.96 -2.66 -0.29
CA TYR A 20 5.83 -3.71 -1.31
C TYR A 20 7.20 -4.25 -1.72
N ALA A 21 8.16 -3.36 -2.00
CA ALA A 21 9.53 -3.75 -2.33
C ALA A 21 10.20 -4.54 -1.20
N GLN A 22 10.05 -4.10 0.06
CA GLN A 22 10.56 -4.84 1.22
C GLN A 22 9.93 -6.24 1.33
N TRP A 23 8.63 -6.36 1.06
CA TRP A 23 7.92 -7.64 1.07
C TRP A 23 8.41 -8.58 -0.03
N VAL A 24 8.56 -8.09 -1.25
CA VAL A 24 9.14 -8.84 -2.39
C VAL A 24 10.56 -9.30 -2.07
N GLU A 25 11.39 -8.43 -1.46
CA GLU A 25 12.76 -8.77 -1.06
C GLU A 25 12.85 -9.65 0.20
N GLN A 26 11.72 -9.97 0.84
CA GLN A 26 11.66 -10.68 2.13
C GLN A 26 12.48 -10.01 3.24
N ARG A 27 12.49 -8.67 3.24
CA ARG A 27 13.20 -7.81 4.21
C ARG A 27 12.26 -7.09 5.17
N VAL A 28 11.01 -7.54 5.25
CA VAL A 28 9.98 -6.97 6.12
C VAL A 28 10.32 -7.20 7.59
N THR A 29 10.25 -6.13 8.38
CA THR A 29 10.25 -6.20 9.84
C THR A 29 8.83 -6.15 10.39
N LEU A 30 8.67 -6.51 11.67
CA LEU A 30 7.38 -6.38 12.37
C LEU A 30 6.88 -4.92 12.37
N GLU A 31 7.78 -3.94 12.42
CA GLU A 31 7.42 -2.52 12.39
C GLU A 31 6.86 -2.13 11.01
N ASP A 32 7.45 -2.65 9.93
CA ASP A 32 6.96 -2.42 8.57
C ASP A 32 5.57 -3.04 8.37
N GLU A 33 5.32 -4.23 8.91
CA GLU A 33 3.98 -4.85 8.85
C GLU A 33 2.94 -4.03 9.59
N LEU A 34 3.27 -3.51 10.78
CA LEU A 34 2.36 -2.66 11.56
C LEU A 34 2.09 -1.33 10.87
N ALA A 35 3.11 -0.73 10.27
CA ALA A 35 2.98 0.52 9.52
C ALA A 35 2.14 0.33 8.25
N ARG A 36 2.38 -0.76 7.51
CA ARG A 36 1.55 -1.18 6.37
C ARG A 36 0.11 -1.43 6.78
N GLY A 37 -0.13 -2.13 7.89
CA GLY A 37 -1.47 -2.37 8.43
C GLY A 37 -2.21 -1.07 8.74
N SER A 38 -1.54 -0.11 9.38
CA SER A 38 -2.13 1.20 9.67
C SER A 38 -2.46 2.00 8.40
N LEU A 39 -1.63 1.88 7.36
CA LEU A 39 -1.89 2.49 6.06
C LEU A 39 -3.07 1.81 5.34
N ALA A 40 -3.15 0.48 5.40
CA ALA A 40 -4.28 -0.26 4.87
C ALA A 40 -5.58 0.16 5.58
N ASP A 41 -5.62 0.15 6.92
CA ASP A 41 -6.76 0.60 7.71
C ASP A 41 -7.22 2.01 7.32
N TYR A 42 -6.26 2.94 7.16
CA TYR A 42 -6.55 4.29 6.69
C TYR A 42 -7.22 4.28 5.31
N LEU A 43 -6.65 3.56 4.33
CA LEU A 43 -7.19 3.48 2.97
C LEU A 43 -8.57 2.81 2.92
N GLY A 44 -8.84 1.79 3.74
CA GLY A 44 -10.18 1.18 3.81
C GLY A 44 -11.22 2.09 4.45
N CYS A 45 -10.81 2.98 5.35
CA CYS A 45 -11.69 4.02 5.89
C CYS A 45 -11.97 5.15 4.87
N HIS A 46 -11.14 5.30 3.84
CA HIS A 46 -11.20 6.38 2.84
C HIS A 46 -11.23 5.80 1.42
N PRO A 47 -12.36 5.18 1.00
CA PRO A 47 -12.44 4.47 -0.27
C PRO A 47 -12.17 5.35 -1.50
N GLU A 48 -12.46 6.65 -1.42
CA GLU A 48 -12.11 7.63 -2.45
C GLU A 48 -10.60 7.79 -2.62
N VAL A 49 -9.85 7.81 -1.51
CA VAL A 49 -8.39 7.91 -1.51
C VAL A 49 -7.78 6.58 -1.98
N LEU A 50 -8.32 5.46 -1.53
CA LEU A 50 -7.91 4.13 -1.99
C LEU A 50 -8.07 3.99 -3.51
N SER A 51 -9.20 4.43 -4.07
CA SER A 51 -9.42 4.38 -5.52
C SER A 51 -8.41 5.23 -6.29
N GLU A 52 -8.05 6.40 -5.80
CA GLU A 52 -7.07 7.29 -6.45
C GLU A 52 -5.65 6.72 -6.36
N VAL A 53 -5.25 6.25 -5.18
CA VAL A 53 -3.96 5.57 -4.94
C VAL A 53 -3.83 4.34 -5.83
N TRP A 54 -4.87 3.50 -5.89
CA TRP A 54 -4.87 2.29 -6.70
C TRP A 54 -4.79 2.60 -8.19
N SER A 55 -5.57 3.57 -8.69
CA SER A 55 -5.55 3.94 -10.11
C SER A 55 -4.16 4.38 -10.60
N VAL A 56 -3.39 5.07 -9.76
CA VAL A 56 -2.04 5.50 -10.11
C VAL A 56 -1.06 4.32 -9.98
N TRP A 57 -1.10 3.60 -8.86
CA TRP A 57 -0.13 2.55 -8.57
C TRP A 57 -0.32 1.29 -9.45
N GLU A 58 -1.55 0.93 -9.80
CA GLU A 58 -1.86 -0.16 -10.75
C GLU A 58 -1.21 0.08 -12.11
N THR A 59 -1.20 1.32 -12.59
CA THR A 59 -0.55 1.65 -13.87
C THR A 59 0.96 1.37 -13.80
N GLU A 60 1.60 1.67 -12.68
CA GLU A 60 3.03 1.44 -12.49
C GLU A 60 3.35 -0.05 -12.35
N LEU A 61 2.54 -0.81 -11.59
CA LEU A 61 2.70 -2.24 -11.38
C LEU A 61 2.45 -3.06 -12.65
N ALA A 62 1.46 -2.66 -13.46
CA ALA A 62 1.20 -3.28 -14.75
C ALA A 62 2.40 -3.12 -15.71
N LEU A 63 3.14 -2.00 -15.62
CA LEU A 63 4.34 -1.78 -16.44
C LEU A 63 5.53 -2.64 -16.00
N THR A 64 5.59 -3.06 -14.73
CA THR A 64 6.64 -3.95 -14.21
C THR A 64 6.31 -5.43 -14.37
N GLY A 65 5.07 -5.76 -14.77
CA GLY A 65 4.61 -7.14 -14.96
C GLY A 65 4.27 -7.87 -13.65
N GLU A 66 3.97 -7.10 -12.60
CA GLU A 66 3.56 -7.64 -11.29
C GLU A 66 2.17 -8.28 -11.37
N ASP A 67 1.93 -9.28 -10.52
CA ASP A 67 0.61 -9.93 -10.41
C ASP A 67 -0.32 -9.05 -9.55
N MET A 68 -1.27 -8.39 -10.21
CA MET A 68 -2.20 -7.47 -9.56
C MET A 68 -3.08 -8.13 -8.51
N ASP A 69 -3.43 -9.41 -8.66
CA ASP A 69 -4.21 -10.14 -7.67
C ASP A 69 -3.37 -10.36 -6.40
N ALA A 70 -2.08 -10.66 -6.57
CA ALA A 70 -1.13 -10.80 -5.46
C ALA A 70 -0.90 -9.45 -4.74
N VAL A 71 -0.76 -8.35 -5.48
CA VAL A 71 -0.61 -7.01 -4.87
C VAL A 71 -1.87 -6.60 -4.12
N GLY A 72 -3.04 -6.81 -4.71
CA GLY A 72 -4.32 -6.55 -4.05
C GLY A 72 -4.46 -7.37 -2.77
N ALA A 73 -4.19 -8.67 -2.83
CA ALA A 73 -4.23 -9.54 -1.67
C ALA A 73 -3.23 -9.09 -0.58
N TRP A 74 -2.02 -8.71 -0.97
CA TRP A 74 -1.02 -8.16 -0.05
C TRP A 74 -1.55 -6.92 0.65
N LEU A 75 -2.09 -5.95 -0.07
CA LEU A 75 -2.63 -4.72 0.51
C LEU A 75 -3.82 -5.00 1.44
N HIS A 76 -4.70 -5.92 1.05
CA HIS A 76 -5.94 -6.19 1.76
C HIS A 76 -5.83 -7.20 2.92
N PHE A 77 -4.68 -7.85 3.11
CA PHE A 77 -4.49 -8.88 4.13
C PHE A 77 -4.77 -8.42 5.58
N PHE A 78 -4.79 -7.12 5.86
CA PHE A 78 -5.05 -6.57 7.20
C PHE A 78 -6.46 -6.03 7.46
N PHE A 79 -7.38 -6.04 6.49
CA PHE A 79 -8.77 -5.64 6.75
C PHE A 79 -9.52 -6.76 7.49
N TRP A 80 -9.57 -6.69 8.83
CA TRP A 80 -10.40 -7.56 9.68
C TRP A 80 -11.18 -6.77 10.73
#